data_AF-A0A2D3T8K9-F1
#
_entry.id   AF-A0A2D3T8K9-F1
#
_cell.length_a   1.000
_cell.length_b   1.000
_cell.length_c   1.000
_cell.angle_alpha   90.00
_cell.angle_beta   90.00
_cell.angle_gamma   90.00
#
_symmetry.space_group_name_H-M   'P 1'
#
loop_
_entity.id
_entity.type
_entity.pdbx_description
1 polymer ?
#
loop_
_entity_poly.entity_id
_entity_poly.type
_entity_poly.pdbx_seq_one_letter_code
_entity_poly.pdbx_strand_id
1 'polypeptide(L)'
;MNYLASDTFQILEDLEESGLDKKQAKAIFQVIRQSHEAKDVATKADIADVKRDIADVKKEIADVRKDLSAEIADVRKDLSAEIADVRKDLSAEIADIRKDLSAEIADVRKDLSAEIADVRKDLSAEIADVRKDLSAEIADVRKDLSAEIADIRKDIDTRFEKVDAQFADVRKDMESQFADIRKDMNNKLEKLGLSLTIKMGGMIGFLVVSIGLMLKYLR
;
A
#
# COMPACT_ATOMS: atom_id res chain seq x y z
N MET A 1 -24.17 -56.17 95.20
CA MET A 1 -23.37 -55.68 96.34
C MET A 1 -23.09 -56.81 97.35
N ASN A 2 -22.36 -57.88 96.98
CA ASN A 2 -22.02 -58.95 97.95
C ASN A 2 -20.57 -59.48 97.84
N TYR A 3 -19.75 -58.95 96.91
CA TYR A 3 -18.38 -59.41 96.70
C TYR A 3 -17.37 -58.77 97.67
N LEU A 4 -17.56 -57.48 98.02
CA LEU A 4 -16.63 -56.74 98.88
C LEU A 4 -16.55 -57.25 100.32
N ALA A 5 -17.67 -57.76 100.88
CA ALA A 5 -17.69 -58.30 102.25
C ALA A 5 -17.02 -59.68 102.36
N SER A 6 -17.09 -60.48 101.28
CA SER A 6 -16.43 -61.78 101.18
C SER A 6 -14.92 -61.61 101.03
N ASP A 7 -14.48 -60.71 100.15
CA ASP A 7 -13.05 -60.45 99.91
C ASP A 7 -12.38 -59.87 101.17
N THR A 8 -13.11 -59.07 101.96
CA THR A 8 -12.62 -58.49 103.22
C THR A 8 -12.31 -59.55 104.29
N PHE A 9 -13.17 -60.57 104.41
CA PHE A 9 -12.99 -61.63 105.40
C PHE A 9 -11.87 -62.59 104.99
N GLN A 10 -11.80 -62.94 103.71
CA GLN A 10 -10.76 -63.81 103.17
C GLN A 10 -9.36 -63.19 103.31
N ILE A 11 -9.19 -61.89 103.03
CA ILE A 11 -7.89 -61.21 103.18
C ILE A 11 -7.43 -61.20 104.65
N LEU A 12 -8.35 -61.08 105.62
CA LEU A 12 -8.00 -61.11 107.05
C LEU A 12 -7.57 -62.52 107.49
N GLU A 13 -8.27 -63.54 107.01
CA GLU A 13 -7.96 -64.95 107.29
C GLU A 13 -6.62 -65.35 106.67
N ASP A 14 -6.37 -65.03 105.40
CA ASP A 14 -5.10 -65.31 104.70
C ASP A 14 -3.90 -64.61 105.40
N LEU A 15 -4.10 -63.39 105.93
CA LEU A 15 -3.08 -62.69 106.71
C LEU A 15 -2.81 -63.37 108.06
N GLU A 16 -3.85 -63.81 108.78
CA GLU A 16 -3.70 -64.56 110.04
C GLU A 16 -3.02 -65.93 109.83
N GLU A 17 -3.37 -66.65 108.75
CA GLU A 17 -2.74 -67.93 108.38
C GLU A 17 -1.28 -67.79 107.95
N SER A 18 -0.87 -66.63 107.42
CA SER A 18 0.53 -66.31 107.11
C SER A 18 1.39 -66.05 108.37
N GLY A 19 0.80 -66.13 109.56
CA GLY A 19 1.49 -66.01 110.85
C GLY A 19 1.43 -64.63 111.49
N LEU A 20 0.60 -63.71 110.97
CA LEU A 20 0.33 -62.41 111.60
C LEU A 20 -0.71 -62.57 112.69
N ASP A 21 -0.52 -61.91 113.84
CA ASP A 21 -1.57 -61.90 114.85
C ASP A 21 -2.78 -61.05 114.42
N LYS A 22 -3.93 -61.28 115.04
CA LYS A 22 -5.19 -60.61 114.71
C LYS A 22 -5.12 -59.07 114.72
N LYS A 23 -4.26 -58.48 115.55
CA LYS A 23 -4.08 -57.02 115.59
C LYS A 23 -3.24 -56.55 114.40
N GLN A 24 -2.17 -57.29 114.07
CA GLN A 24 -1.31 -57.02 112.93
C GLN A 24 -2.06 -57.20 111.59
N ALA A 25 -2.80 -58.29 111.42
CA ALA A 25 -3.63 -58.56 110.24
C ALA A 25 -4.68 -57.45 110.03
N LYS A 26 -5.35 -57.02 111.09
CA LYS A 26 -6.34 -55.92 111.03
C LYS A 26 -5.70 -54.57 110.70
N ALA A 27 -4.51 -54.28 111.23
CA ALA A 27 -3.78 -53.05 110.92
C ALA A 27 -3.33 -53.01 109.45
N ILE A 28 -2.79 -54.11 108.92
CA ILE A 28 -2.40 -54.23 107.50
C ILE A 28 -3.63 -54.12 106.60
N PHE A 29 -4.71 -54.82 106.91
CA PHE A 29 -5.97 -54.69 106.19
C PHE A 29 -6.49 -53.25 106.17
N GLN A 30 -6.45 -52.54 107.31
CA GLN A 30 -6.85 -51.14 107.37
C GLN A 30 -5.98 -50.24 106.49
N VAL A 31 -4.66 -50.46 106.45
CA VAL A 31 -3.74 -49.70 105.58
C VAL A 31 -4.00 -50.01 104.10
N ILE A 32 -4.21 -51.28 103.74
CA ILE A 32 -4.56 -51.70 102.37
C ILE A 32 -5.89 -51.08 101.95
N ARG A 33 -6.91 -51.13 102.82
CA ARG A 33 -8.23 -50.55 102.58
C ARG A 33 -8.17 -49.04 102.42
N GLN A 34 -7.46 -48.35 103.31
CA GLN A 34 -7.23 -46.91 103.19
C GLN A 34 -6.46 -46.56 101.92
N SER A 35 -5.48 -47.38 101.50
CA SER A 35 -4.74 -47.17 100.25
C SER A 35 -5.63 -47.36 99.01
N HIS A 36 -6.60 -48.27 99.07
CA HIS A 36 -7.60 -48.51 98.02
C HIS A 36 -8.71 -47.46 97.99
N GLU A 37 -9.13 -46.95 99.15
CA GLU A 37 -10.17 -45.91 99.31
C GLU A 37 -9.62 -44.50 99.04
N ALA A 38 -8.31 -44.25 99.29
CA ALA A 38 -7.68 -42.94 99.11
C ALA A 38 -7.19 -42.65 97.67
N LYS A 39 -7.36 -43.61 96.75
CA LYS A 39 -6.90 -43.48 95.36
C LYS A 39 -8.10 -43.28 94.45
N ASP A 40 -8.09 -42.17 93.72
CA ASP A 40 -8.94 -41.88 92.54
C ASP A 40 -8.60 -42.86 91.40
N VAL A 41 -8.86 -44.16 91.61
CA VAL A 41 -8.56 -45.20 90.62
C VAL A 41 -9.80 -45.49 89.80
N ALA A 42 -9.66 -45.31 88.48
CA ALA A 42 -10.69 -45.71 87.52
C ALA A 42 -11.05 -47.20 87.71
N THR A 43 -12.34 -47.46 87.81
CA THR A 43 -12.91 -48.80 87.85
C THR A 43 -12.99 -49.41 86.45
N LYS A 44 -13.28 -50.71 86.38
CA LYS A 44 -13.57 -51.37 85.10
C LYS A 44 -14.78 -50.78 84.38
N ALA A 45 -15.73 -50.19 85.11
CA ALA A 45 -16.89 -49.51 84.54
C ALA A 45 -16.47 -48.21 83.85
N ASP A 46 -15.66 -47.38 84.51
CA ASP A 46 -15.13 -46.12 83.93
C ASP A 46 -14.34 -46.38 82.64
N ILE A 47 -13.55 -47.46 82.61
CA ILE A 47 -12.82 -47.87 81.40
C ILE A 47 -13.80 -48.30 80.28
N ALA A 48 -14.90 -48.97 80.62
CA ALA A 48 -15.91 -49.38 79.64
C ALA A 48 -16.65 -48.16 79.06
N ASP A 49 -16.96 -47.17 79.89
CA ASP A 49 -17.60 -45.92 79.48
C ASP A 49 -16.68 -45.12 78.56
N VAL A 50 -15.42 -44.89 78.95
CA VAL A 50 -14.42 -44.24 78.09
C VAL A 50 -14.23 -44.98 76.76
N LYS A 51 -14.30 -46.32 76.74
CA LYS A 51 -14.24 -47.09 75.48
C LYS A 51 -15.45 -46.84 74.58
N ARG A 52 -16.65 -46.65 75.15
CA ARG A 52 -17.84 -46.29 74.38
C ARG A 52 -17.70 -44.87 73.84
N ASP A 53 -17.31 -43.91 74.67
CA ASP A 53 -17.08 -42.52 74.23
C ASP A 53 -16.04 -42.46 73.10
N ILE A 54 -14.94 -43.21 73.21
CA ILE A 54 -13.93 -43.30 72.14
C ILE A 54 -14.52 -43.91 70.86
N ALA A 55 -15.41 -44.89 70.97
CA ALA A 55 -16.07 -45.49 69.81
C ALA A 55 -17.03 -44.50 69.13
N ASP A 56 -17.78 -43.75 69.93
CA ASP A 56 -18.72 -42.73 69.45
C ASP A 56 -17.96 -41.58 68.78
N VAL A 57 -16.89 -41.06 69.40
CA VAL A 57 -16.02 -40.03 68.80
C VAL A 57 -15.39 -40.52 67.49
N LYS A 58 -14.95 -41.79 67.41
CA LYS A 58 -14.42 -42.36 66.16
C LYS A 58 -15.48 -42.39 65.05
N LYS A 59 -16.73 -42.67 65.41
CA LYS A 59 -17.85 -42.66 64.48
C LYS A 59 -18.15 -41.25 64.01
N GLU A 60 -18.24 -40.28 64.92
CA GLU A 60 -18.43 -38.86 64.58
C GLU A 60 -17.30 -38.34 63.66
N ILE A 61 -16.04 -38.70 63.93
CA ILE A 61 -14.91 -38.36 63.06
C ILE A 61 -15.08 -38.98 61.66
N ALA A 62 -15.58 -40.21 61.56
CA ALA A 62 -15.82 -40.86 60.27
C ALA A 62 -16.95 -40.19 59.50
N ASP A 63 -18.03 -39.81 60.19
CA ASP A 63 -19.17 -39.09 59.61
C ASP A 63 -18.73 -37.70 59.11
N VAL A 64 -18.01 -36.92 59.93
CA VAL A 64 -17.45 -35.61 59.52
C VAL A 64 -16.53 -35.73 58.31
N ARG A 65 -15.67 -36.77 58.25
CA ARG A 65 -14.81 -37.00 57.08
C ARG A 65 -15.59 -37.31 55.82
N LYS A 66 -16.70 -38.05 55.95
CA LYS A 66 -17.58 -38.39 54.84
C LYS A 66 -18.29 -37.13 54.33
N ASP A 67 -18.83 -36.33 55.22
CA ASP A 67 -19.53 -35.08 54.89
C ASP A 67 -18.58 -34.09 54.22
N LEU A 68 -17.38 -33.89 54.77
CA LEU A 68 -16.36 -33.03 54.15
C LEU A 68 -15.93 -33.54 52.77
N SER A 69 -15.84 -34.86 52.59
CA SER A 69 -15.52 -35.44 51.27
C SER A 69 -16.62 -35.20 50.25
N ALA A 70 -17.89 -35.20 50.68
CA ALA A 70 -19.04 -34.88 49.83
C ALA A 70 -19.04 -33.38 49.47
N GLU A 71 -18.87 -32.49 50.45
CA GLU A 71 -18.78 -31.04 50.19
C GLU A 71 -17.64 -30.68 49.23
N ILE A 72 -16.46 -31.30 49.39
CA ILE A 72 -15.34 -31.10 48.45
C ILE A 72 -15.70 -31.59 47.05
N ALA A 73 -16.46 -32.68 46.91
CA ALA A 73 -16.89 -33.19 45.61
C ALA A 73 -17.89 -32.23 44.94
N ASP A 74 -18.83 -31.68 45.71
CA ASP A 74 -19.81 -30.71 45.21
C ASP A 74 -19.14 -29.41 44.78
N VAL A 75 -18.23 -28.84 45.60
CA VAL A 75 -17.46 -27.64 45.22
C VAL A 75 -16.66 -27.86 43.94
N ARG A 76 -16.05 -29.05 43.76
CA ARG A 76 -15.31 -29.37 42.53
C ARG A 76 -16.23 -29.44 41.31
N LYS A 77 -17.44 -29.96 41.48
CA LYS A 77 -18.44 -30.06 40.42
C LYS A 77 -18.92 -28.67 40.01
N ASP A 78 -19.24 -27.82 40.98
CA ASP A 78 -19.70 -26.45 40.73
C ASP A 78 -18.62 -25.63 40.04
N LEU A 79 -17.37 -25.68 40.52
CA LEU A 79 -16.24 -25.01 39.87
C LEU A 79 -16.02 -25.50 38.43
N SER A 80 -16.22 -26.80 38.18
CA SER A 80 -16.09 -27.35 36.82
C SER A 80 -17.19 -26.84 35.89
N ALA A 81 -18.41 -26.64 36.42
CA ALA A 81 -19.51 -26.04 35.67
C ALA A 81 -19.25 -24.56 35.35
N GLU A 82 -18.83 -23.77 36.35
CA GLU A 82 -18.47 -22.36 36.14
C GLU A 82 -17.35 -22.20 35.10
N ILE A 83 -16.32 -23.04 35.15
CA ILE A 83 -15.25 -23.03 34.14
C ILE A 83 -15.80 -23.35 32.74
N ALA A 84 -16.77 -24.26 32.63
CA ALA A 84 -17.38 -24.60 31.34
C ALA A 84 -18.21 -23.42 30.78
N ASP A 85 -18.96 -22.74 31.64
CA ASP A 85 -19.75 -21.57 31.27
C ASP A 85 -18.85 -20.40 30.84
N VAL A 86 -17.80 -20.08 31.60
CA VAL A 86 -16.80 -19.05 31.22
C VAL A 86 -16.17 -19.36 29.86
N ARG A 87 -15.84 -20.63 29.58
CA ARG A 87 -15.28 -21.02 28.27
C ARG A 87 -16.28 -20.83 27.13
N LYS A 88 -17.56 -21.10 27.38
CA LYS A 88 -18.63 -20.93 26.39
C LYS A 88 -18.82 -19.45 26.07
N ASP A 89 -18.87 -18.60 27.10
CA ASP A 89 -19.06 -17.16 26.93
C ASP A 89 -17.86 -16.55 26.19
N LEU A 90 -16.63 -16.91 26.57
CA LEU A 90 -15.43 -16.45 25.86
C LEU A 90 -15.41 -16.91 24.38
N SER A 91 -15.90 -18.12 24.11
CA SER A 91 -16.00 -18.61 22.72
C SER A 91 -17.01 -17.82 21.90
N ALA A 92 -18.12 -17.39 22.51
CA ALA A 92 -19.12 -16.53 21.88
C ALA A 92 -18.55 -15.13 21.60
N GLU A 93 -17.90 -14.50 22.59
CA GLU A 93 -17.25 -13.19 22.41
C GLU A 93 -16.19 -13.21 21.29
N ILE A 94 -15.37 -14.28 21.21
CA ILE A 94 -14.40 -14.44 20.12
C ILE A 94 -15.10 -14.56 18.76
N ALA A 95 -16.26 -15.22 18.69
CA ALA A 95 -17.02 -15.34 17.45
C ALA A 95 -17.59 -13.98 17.00
N ASP A 96 -18.11 -13.20 17.94
CA ASP A 96 -18.62 -11.85 17.67
C ASP A 96 -17.51 -10.90 17.22
N ILE A 97 -16.37 -10.89 17.91
CA ILE A 97 -15.19 -10.10 17.50
C ILE A 97 -14.74 -10.46 16.08
N ARG A 98 -14.73 -11.75 15.71
CA ARG A 98 -14.38 -12.18 14.35
C ARG A 98 -15.37 -11.70 13.30
N LYS A 99 -16.66 -11.67 13.64
CA LYS A 99 -17.71 -11.18 12.75
C LYS A 99 -17.56 -9.68 12.53
N ASP A 100 -17.35 -8.91 13.58
CA ASP A 100 -17.17 -7.47 13.52
C ASP A 100 -15.91 -7.11 12.70
N LEU A 101 -14.79 -7.77 12.97
CA LEU A 101 -13.57 -7.57 12.19
C LEU A 101 -13.76 -7.91 10.70
N SER A 102 -14.55 -8.95 10.40
CA SER A 102 -14.85 -9.31 9.00
C SER A 102 -15.70 -8.25 8.30
N ALA A 103 -16.63 -7.60 9.03
CA ALA A 103 -17.42 -6.50 8.52
C ALA A 103 -16.55 -5.25 8.28
N GLU A 104 -15.70 -4.87 9.24
CA GLU A 104 -14.76 -3.76 9.08
C GLU A 104 -13.83 -3.96 7.88
N ILE A 105 -13.29 -5.17 7.68
CA ILE A 105 -12.47 -5.50 6.51
C ILE A 105 -13.27 -5.33 5.20
N ALA A 106 -14.56 -5.69 5.19
CA ALA A 106 -15.40 -5.52 4.00
C ALA A 106 -15.66 -4.05 3.69
N ASP A 107 -15.90 -3.23 4.72
CA ASP A 107 -16.09 -1.78 4.57
C ASP A 107 -14.82 -1.10 4.06
N VAL A 108 -13.66 -1.40 4.65
CA VAL A 108 -12.36 -0.87 4.17
C VAL A 108 -12.11 -1.23 2.69
N ARG A 109 -12.45 -2.46 2.27
CA ARG A 109 -12.31 -2.88 0.86
C ARG A 109 -13.23 -2.10 -0.07
N LYS A 110 -14.46 -1.80 0.38
CA LYS A 110 -15.44 -1.03 -0.37
C LYS A 110 -14.96 0.40 -0.56
N ASP A 111 -14.48 1.03 0.50
CA ASP A 111 -13.97 2.41 0.48
C ASP A 111 -12.75 2.52 -0.44
N LEU A 112 -11.78 1.60 -0.31
CA LEU A 112 -10.61 1.56 -1.20
C LEU A 112 -11.00 1.36 -2.66
N SER A 113 -12.03 0.56 -2.93
CA SER A 113 -12.53 0.36 -4.31
C SER A 113 -13.16 1.64 -4.88
N ALA A 114 -13.83 2.43 -4.05
CA ALA A 114 -14.39 3.72 -4.43
C ALA A 114 -13.27 4.74 -4.72
N GLU A 115 -12.28 4.85 -3.84
CA GLU A 115 -11.12 5.73 -4.04
C GLU A 115 -10.36 5.39 -5.34
N ILE A 116 -10.15 4.11 -5.63
CA ILE A 116 -9.54 3.67 -6.89
C ILE A 116 -10.38 4.09 -8.11
N ALA A 117 -11.71 4.04 -8.01
CA ALA A 117 -12.60 4.46 -9.10
C ALA A 117 -12.51 5.97 -9.34
N ASP A 118 -12.44 6.76 -8.27
CA ASP A 118 -12.30 8.21 -8.34
C ASP A 118 -10.95 8.61 -8.96
N VAL A 119 -9.84 8.01 -8.50
CA VAL A 119 -8.51 8.23 -9.09
C VAL A 119 -8.48 7.90 -10.59
N ARG A 120 -9.14 6.82 -11.01
CA ARG A 120 -9.23 6.46 -12.44
C ARG A 120 -10.04 7.48 -13.25
N LYS A 121 -11.10 8.03 -12.67
CA LYS A 121 -11.93 9.06 -13.30
C LYS A 121 -11.12 10.35 -13.48
N ASP A 122 -10.42 10.78 -12.45
CA ASP A 122 -9.58 11.98 -12.48
C ASP A 122 -8.46 11.85 -13.52
N LEU A 123 -7.75 10.72 -13.53
CA LEU A 123 -6.71 10.45 -14.53
C LEU A 123 -7.28 10.43 -15.96
N SER A 124 -8.50 9.92 -16.15
CA SER A 124 -9.15 9.92 -17.46
C SER A 124 -9.49 11.34 -17.93
N ALA A 125 -9.89 12.22 -17.00
CA ALA A 125 -10.14 13.63 -17.28
C ALA A 125 -8.83 14.36 -17.65
N GLU A 126 -7.77 14.17 -16.88
CA GLU A 126 -6.45 14.76 -17.18
C GLU A 126 -5.92 14.33 -18.55
N ILE A 127 -6.07 13.05 -18.90
CA ILE A 127 -5.69 12.55 -20.24
C ILE A 127 -6.52 13.23 -21.35
N ALA A 128 -7.81 13.49 -21.11
CA ALA A 128 -8.66 14.18 -22.07
C ALA A 128 -8.23 15.64 -22.27
N ASP A 129 -7.88 16.33 -21.18
CA ASP A 129 -7.38 17.70 -21.21
C ASP A 129 -6.04 17.80 -21.95
N VAL A 130 -5.09 16.92 -21.64
CA VAL A 130 -3.80 16.86 -22.37
C VAL A 130 -4.00 16.63 -23.86
N ARG A 131 -4.94 15.76 -24.26
CA ARG A 131 -5.25 15.53 -25.68
C ARG A 131 -5.84 16.77 -26.36
N LYS A 132 -6.69 17.51 -25.64
CA LYS A 132 -7.29 18.75 -26.14
C LYS A 132 -6.21 19.82 -26.35
N ASP A 133 -5.32 19.99 -25.38
CA ASP A 133 -4.23 20.97 -25.45
C ASP A 133 -3.28 20.63 -26.61
N LEU A 134 -2.86 19.36 -26.73
CA LEU A 134 -2.02 18.93 -27.85
C LEU A 134 -2.71 19.14 -29.22
N SER A 135 -4.03 18.93 -29.29
CA SER A 135 -4.78 19.18 -30.52
C SER A 135 -4.82 20.66 -30.89
N ALA A 136 -4.89 21.55 -29.89
CA ALA A 136 -4.82 22.99 -30.08
C ALA A 136 -3.42 23.42 -30.56
N GLU A 137 -2.36 22.94 -29.90
CA GLU A 137 -0.97 23.22 -30.32
C GLU A 137 -0.69 22.76 -31.75
N ILE A 138 -1.17 21.57 -32.15
CA ILE A 138 -1.04 21.09 -33.53
C ILE A 138 -1.80 22.01 -34.51
N ALA A 139 -2.96 22.54 -34.13
CA ALA A 139 -3.72 23.45 -34.98
C ALA A 139 -2.99 24.78 -35.17
N ASP A 140 -2.37 25.30 -34.10
CA ASP A 140 -1.58 26.53 -34.14
C ASP A 140 -0.33 26.35 -35.02
N VAL A 141 0.42 25.26 -34.85
CA VAL A 141 1.58 24.95 -35.72
C VAL A 141 1.18 24.84 -37.19
N ARG A 142 0.02 24.24 -37.50
CA ARG A 142 -0.50 24.17 -38.89
C ARG A 142 -0.84 25.55 -39.45
N LYS A 143 -1.40 26.43 -38.63
CA LYS A 143 -1.73 27.79 -39.01
C LYS A 143 -0.46 28.59 -39.32
N ASP A 144 0.55 28.50 -38.46
CA ASP A 144 1.83 29.18 -38.64
C ASP A 144 2.53 28.70 -39.91
N LEU A 145 2.60 27.38 -40.12
CA LEU A 145 3.17 26.82 -41.35
C LEU A 145 2.41 27.27 -42.61
N SER A 146 1.08 27.39 -42.52
CA SER A 146 0.27 27.86 -43.64
C SER A 146 0.56 29.34 -43.96
N ALA A 147 0.80 30.16 -42.94
CA ALA A 147 1.19 31.56 -43.10
C ALA A 147 2.58 31.67 -43.74
N GLU A 148 3.57 30.91 -43.24
CA GLU A 148 4.92 30.88 -43.82
C GLU A 148 4.91 30.45 -45.29
N ILE A 149 4.10 29.43 -45.65
CA ILE A 149 3.93 29.01 -47.05
C ILE A 149 3.34 30.12 -47.91
N ALA A 150 2.36 30.88 -47.39
CA ALA A 150 1.75 31.99 -48.09
C ALA A 150 2.76 33.13 -48.35
N ASP A 151 3.57 33.45 -47.35
CA ASP A 151 4.64 34.45 -47.47
C ASP A 151 5.70 34.03 -48.49
N ILE A 152 6.15 32.76 -48.45
CA ILE A 152 7.08 32.22 -49.44
C ILE A 152 6.50 32.31 -50.87
N ARG A 153 5.21 32.01 -51.06
CA ARG A 153 4.57 32.16 -52.38
C ARG A 153 4.59 33.60 -52.86
N LYS A 154 4.27 34.56 -52.00
CA LYS A 154 4.31 35.99 -52.33
C LYS A 154 5.71 36.46 -52.70
N ASP A 155 6.72 35.99 -51.98
CA ASP A 155 8.12 36.27 -52.28
C ASP A 155 8.53 35.69 -53.65
N ILE A 156 8.08 34.48 -53.98
CA ILE A 156 8.29 33.85 -55.28
C ILE A 156 7.62 34.67 -56.39
N ASP A 157 6.35 35.06 -56.23
CA ASP A 157 5.62 35.87 -57.21
C ASP A 157 6.33 37.20 -57.47
N THR A 158 6.77 37.89 -56.41
CA THR A 158 7.53 39.14 -56.51
C THR A 158 8.85 38.95 -57.26
N ARG A 159 9.54 37.82 -57.05
CA ARG A 159 10.78 37.49 -57.79
C ARG A 159 10.50 37.22 -59.27
N PHE A 160 9.40 36.56 -59.61
CA PHE A 160 9.00 36.35 -61.00
C PHE A 160 8.66 37.66 -61.71
N GLU A 161 7.89 38.56 -61.07
CA GLU A 161 7.62 39.90 -61.61
C GLU A 161 8.91 40.68 -61.90
N LYS A 162 9.90 40.58 -61.00
CA LYS A 162 11.22 41.20 -61.21
C LYS A 162 11.98 40.59 -62.38
N VAL A 163 11.91 39.26 -62.55
CA VAL A 163 12.52 38.57 -63.70
C VAL A 163 11.85 38.99 -65.01
N ASP A 164 10.52 39.09 -65.05
CA ASP A 164 9.77 39.56 -66.21
C ASP A 164 10.15 41.00 -66.59
N ALA A 165 10.29 41.89 -65.60
CA ALA A 165 10.76 43.25 -65.82
C ALA A 165 12.19 43.27 -66.41
N GLN A 166 13.10 42.44 -65.88
CA GLN A 166 14.45 42.31 -66.43
C GLN A 166 14.45 41.80 -67.88
N PHE A 167 13.59 40.82 -68.22
CA PHE A 167 13.43 40.36 -69.60
C PHE A 167 12.90 41.45 -70.54
N ALA A 168 11.96 42.29 -70.07
CA ALA A 168 11.45 43.41 -70.83
C ALA A 168 12.56 44.46 -71.10
N ASP A 169 13.37 44.77 -70.10
CA ASP A 169 14.51 45.68 -70.23
C ASP A 169 15.54 45.14 -71.23
N VAL A 170 15.90 43.84 -71.16
CA VAL A 170 16.80 43.20 -72.12
C VAL A 170 16.24 43.28 -73.55
N ARG A 171 14.93 43.03 -73.73
CA ARG A 171 14.31 43.14 -75.07
C ARG A 171 14.40 44.57 -75.62
N LYS A 172 14.14 45.57 -74.78
CA LYS A 172 14.23 46.99 -75.15
C LYS A 172 15.67 47.38 -75.51
N ASP A 173 16.65 46.93 -74.74
CA ASP A 173 18.06 47.17 -75.04
C ASP A 173 18.46 46.54 -76.39
N MET A 174 18.05 45.29 -76.64
CA MET A 174 18.26 44.63 -77.94
C MET A 174 17.62 45.41 -79.10
N GLU A 175 16.38 45.90 -78.95
CA GLU A 175 15.73 46.73 -79.98
C GLU A 175 16.50 48.02 -80.27
N SER A 176 17.03 48.67 -79.23
CA SER A 176 17.90 49.85 -79.37
C SER A 176 19.19 49.51 -80.12
N GLN A 177 19.87 48.44 -79.73
CA GLN A 177 21.09 48.00 -80.41
C GLN A 177 20.83 47.67 -81.89
N PHE A 178 19.72 47.01 -82.22
CA PHE A 178 19.35 46.76 -83.62
C PHE A 178 19.01 48.03 -84.40
N ALA A 179 18.44 49.05 -83.75
CA ALA A 179 18.20 50.35 -84.36
C ALA A 179 19.53 51.07 -84.67
N ASP A 180 20.48 51.05 -83.72
CA ASP A 180 21.81 51.63 -83.89
C ASP A 180 22.60 50.92 -85.01
N ILE A 181 22.58 49.59 -85.06
CA ILE A 181 23.20 48.80 -86.14
C ILE A 181 22.59 49.19 -87.51
N ARG A 182 21.25 49.29 -87.60
CA ARG A 182 20.57 49.70 -88.84
C ARG A 182 21.00 51.10 -89.28
N LYS A 183 21.09 52.04 -88.33
CA LYS A 183 21.52 53.42 -88.59
C LYS A 183 22.98 53.48 -89.07
N ASP A 184 23.89 52.78 -88.39
CA ASP A 184 25.30 52.71 -88.79
C ASP A 184 25.47 52.10 -90.19
N MET A 185 24.73 51.03 -90.49
CA MET A 185 24.72 50.42 -91.82
C MET A 185 24.24 51.39 -92.90
N ASN A 186 23.13 52.10 -92.68
CA ASN A 186 22.63 53.11 -93.62
C ASN A 186 23.66 54.21 -93.85
N ASN A 187 24.26 54.75 -92.79
CA ASN A 187 25.31 55.76 -92.89
C ASN A 187 26.53 55.26 -93.70
N LYS A 188 26.93 53.99 -93.52
CA LYS A 188 28.01 53.38 -94.30
C LYS A 188 27.63 53.22 -95.78
N LEU A 189 26.40 52.79 -96.07
CA LEU A 189 25.89 52.65 -97.44
C LEU A 189 25.82 54.01 -98.16
N GLU A 190 25.37 55.07 -97.48
CA GLU A 190 25.37 56.44 -98.02
C GLU A 190 26.80 56.91 -98.33
N LYS A 191 27.74 56.72 -97.40
CA LYS A 191 29.16 57.06 -97.63
C LYS A 191 29.76 56.28 -98.80
N LEU A 192 29.46 54.99 -98.93
CA LEU A 192 29.89 54.16 -100.06
C LEU A 192 29.28 54.68 -101.37
N GLY A 193 27.98 54.96 -101.40
CA GLY A 193 27.28 55.50 -102.56
C GLY A 193 27.85 56.84 -103.01
N LEU A 194 28.13 57.75 -102.07
CA LEU A 194 28.77 59.04 -102.36
C LEU A 194 30.18 58.83 -102.92
N SER A 195 30.98 57.96 -102.32
CA SER A 195 32.35 57.63 -102.78
C SER A 195 32.36 57.05 -104.20
N LEU A 196 31.45 56.11 -104.49
CA LEU A 196 31.25 55.55 -105.83
C LEU A 196 30.87 56.65 -106.83
N THR A 197 29.93 57.52 -106.48
CA THR A 197 29.50 58.63 -107.33
C THR A 197 30.64 59.59 -107.63
N ILE A 198 31.43 59.97 -106.62
CA ILE A 198 32.61 60.83 -106.78
C ILE A 198 33.64 60.16 -107.70
N LYS A 199 33.97 58.88 -107.48
CA LYS A 199 34.92 58.13 -108.32
C LYS A 199 34.44 57.99 -109.77
N MET A 200 33.17 57.68 -109.98
CA MET A 200 32.57 57.58 -111.32
C MET A 200 32.54 58.93 -112.04
N GLY A 201 32.16 60.01 -111.35
CA GLY A 201 32.21 61.37 -111.89
C GLY A 201 33.62 61.78 -112.29
N GLY A 202 34.63 61.46 -111.46
CA GLY A 202 36.04 61.65 -111.80
C GLY A 202 36.48 60.85 -113.03
N MET A 203 36.09 59.58 -113.13
CA MET A 203 36.39 58.74 -114.31
C MET A 203 35.73 59.26 -115.58
N ILE A 204 34.44 59.60 -115.54
CA ILE A 204 33.73 60.18 -116.71
C ILE A 204 34.37 61.50 -117.10
N GLY A 205 34.68 62.37 -116.15
CA GLY A 205 35.39 63.62 -116.41
C GLY A 205 36.72 63.39 -117.11
N PHE A 206 37.53 62.44 -116.63
CA PHE A 206 38.79 62.06 -117.28
C PHE A 206 38.57 61.51 -118.69
N LEU A 207 37.58 60.65 -118.89
CA LEU A 207 37.24 60.04 -120.18
C LEU A 207 36.81 61.10 -121.20
N VAL A 208 35.98 62.07 -120.79
CA VAL A 208 35.56 63.22 -121.62
C VAL A 208 36.76 64.09 -122.00
N VAL A 209 37.65 64.41 -121.06
CA VAL A 209 38.88 65.17 -121.34
C VAL A 209 39.78 64.41 -122.33
N SER A 210 39.92 63.09 -122.15
CA SER A 210 40.73 62.23 -123.00
C SER A 210 40.20 62.16 -124.44
N ILE A 211 38.88 62.01 -124.61
CA ILE A 211 38.21 62.06 -125.92
C ILE A 211 38.37 63.43 -126.57
N GLY A 212 38.18 64.51 -125.80
CA GLY A 212 38.35 65.88 -126.30
C GLY A 212 39.77 66.17 -126.79
N LEU A 213 40.79 65.66 -126.09
CA LEU A 213 42.19 65.74 -126.52
C LEU A 213 42.43 64.91 -127.78
N MET A 214 41.92 63.67 -127.88
CA MET A 214 42.03 62.87 -129.11
C MET A 214 41.39 63.55 -130.32
N LEU A 215 40.18 64.12 -130.17
CA LEU A 215 39.50 64.85 -131.25
C LEU A 215 40.28 66.10 -131.70
N LYS A 216 41.03 66.75 -130.80
CA LYS A 216 41.88 67.90 -131.13
C LYS A 216 43.13 67.50 -131.94
N TYR A 217 43.64 66.29 -131.75
CA TYR A 217 44.77 65.75 -132.52
C TYR A 217 44.38 65.18 -133.89
N LEU A 218 43.09 64.99 -134.17
CA LEU A 218 42.54 64.49 -135.44
C LEU A 218 42.13 65.60 -136.44
N ARG A 219 42.44 66.87 -136.14
CA ARG A 219 42.30 68.03 -137.05
C ARG A 219 43.68 68.58 -137.39
#